data_AF-A0A257RY91-F1
#
_entry.id   AF-A0A257RY91-F1
#
_cell.length_a   1.000
_cell.length_b   1.000
_cell.length_c   1.000
_cell.angle_alpha   90.00
_cell.angle_beta   90.00
_cell.angle_gamma   90.00
#
_symmetry.space_group_name_H-M   'P 1'
#
loop_
_entity.id
_entity.type
_entity.pdbx_description
1 polymer ?
#
loop_
_entity_poly.entity_id
_entity_poly.type
_entity_poly.pdbx_seq_one_letter_code
_entity_poly.pdbx_strand_id
1 'polypeptide(L)'
;MAASVRRLVVALALLASAAARAQQPDTTGVYRAMDLEVAGKYQAAAALYRPLLRTAVAANAILGLERVYAQLGWTDSLLAPLDSLIAESPREPVFHSVQVRAYTMLSRDADARRAFDAWTRALPGTASPYREYSQLLIQRGRPAAADSIIQLAGHMLGTTSGLQLQLALSRAAMGQWEASATAWRGALLASPELDEAAAYSLAPAPETARQTVRAIFFSPPVDVGARRALAALETGWGSPADGWAALRDLPPDSESVAAWTDFARRAESDEDWALARDALIAALRWHPTRQLA
;
A
#
# COMPACT_ATOMS: atom_id res chain seq x y z
N MET A 1 2.61 28.09 59.21
CA MET A 1 1.82 28.04 57.96
C MET A 1 2.53 27.40 56.76
N ALA A 2 3.87 27.36 56.68
CA ALA A 2 4.59 26.77 55.53
C ALA A 2 4.55 25.22 55.43
N ALA A 3 4.31 24.50 56.54
CA ALA A 3 4.28 23.03 56.55
C ALA A 3 3.00 22.43 55.95
N SER A 4 1.87 23.14 56.02
CA SER A 4 0.57 22.65 55.54
C SER A 4 0.42 22.76 54.01
N VAL A 5 1.05 23.76 53.39
CA VAL A 5 1.04 23.94 51.93
C VAL A 5 1.89 22.87 51.23
N ARG A 6 3.02 22.47 51.84
CA ARG A 6 3.88 21.38 51.31
C ARG A 6 3.19 20.02 51.28
N ARG A 7 2.31 19.73 52.25
CA ARG A 7 1.55 18.47 52.28
C ARG A 7 0.45 18.43 51.22
N LEU A 8 -0.14 19.58 50.88
CA LEU A 8 -1.18 19.67 49.85
C LEU A 8 -0.62 19.49 48.43
N VAL A 9 0.59 20.01 48.16
CA VAL A 9 1.25 19.88 46.84
C VAL A 9 1.71 18.45 46.57
N VAL A 10 2.18 17.72 47.60
CA VAL A 10 2.58 16.31 47.46
C VAL A 10 1.36 15.39 47.21
N ALA A 11 0.21 15.69 47.82
CA ALA A 11 -1.02 14.95 47.58
C ALA A 11 -1.56 15.15 46.15
N LEU A 12 -1.48 16.37 45.59
CA LEU A 12 -1.87 16.63 44.19
C LEU A 12 -0.93 15.97 43.16
N ALA A 13 0.38 15.90 43.45
CA ALA A 13 1.34 15.27 42.55
C ALA A 13 1.19 13.73 42.47
N LEU A 14 0.78 13.09 43.58
CA LEU A 14 0.51 11.66 43.63
C LEU A 14 -0.80 11.26 42.93
N LEU A 15 -1.83 12.12 42.99
CA LEU A 15 -3.08 11.94 42.24
C LEU A 15 -2.88 12.13 40.72
N ALA A 16 -2.04 13.08 40.30
CA ALA A 16 -1.70 13.28 38.89
C ALA A 16 -0.89 12.11 38.29
N SER A 17 -0.03 11.48 39.10
CA SER A 17 0.80 10.34 38.67
C SER A 17 0.00 9.03 38.52
N ALA A 18 -1.10 8.88 39.28
CA ALA A 18 -2.02 7.74 39.13
C ALA A 18 -2.89 7.88 37.87
N ALA A 19 -3.32 9.11 37.54
CA ALA A 19 -4.06 9.38 36.31
C ALA A 19 -3.19 9.18 35.05
N ALA A 20 -1.90 9.51 35.11
CA ALA A 20 -0.97 9.30 33.99
C ALA A 20 -0.64 7.81 33.73
N ARG A 21 -0.62 6.96 34.77
CA ARG A 21 -0.46 5.50 34.63
C ARG A 21 -1.73 4.79 34.16
N ALA A 22 -2.90 5.39 34.33
CA ALA A 22 -4.16 4.87 33.80
C ALA A 22 -4.36 5.13 32.29
N GLN A 23 -3.46 5.89 31.66
CA GLN A 23 -3.52 6.26 30.24
C GLN A 23 -2.48 5.57 29.36
N GLN A 24 -1.65 4.67 29.90
CA GLN A 24 -0.89 3.77 29.04
C GLN A 24 -1.82 2.66 28.56
N PRO A 25 -2.13 2.56 27.25
CA PRO A 25 -2.94 1.47 26.75
C PRO A 25 -2.23 0.16 27.11
N ASP A 26 -2.96 -0.81 27.67
CA ASP A 26 -2.40 -2.12 28.01
C ASP A 26 -2.09 -2.91 26.73
N THR A 27 -0.99 -2.53 26.09
CA THR A 27 -0.45 -3.13 24.87
C THR A 27 0.08 -4.54 25.13
N THR A 28 0.37 -4.88 26.40
CA THR A 28 0.81 -6.20 26.83
C THR A 28 -0.17 -7.30 26.40
N GLY A 29 -1.47 -7.03 26.49
CA GLY A 29 -2.52 -7.97 26.05
C GLY A 29 -2.46 -8.25 24.54
N VAL A 30 -2.18 -7.23 23.73
CA VAL A 30 -2.06 -7.35 22.27
C VAL A 30 -0.82 -8.17 21.89
N TYR A 31 0.33 -7.90 22.52
CA TYR A 31 1.57 -8.65 22.27
C TYR A 31 1.41 -10.13 22.62
N ARG A 32 0.82 -10.44 23.78
CA ARG A 32 0.58 -11.84 24.17
C ARG A 32 -0.36 -12.56 23.22
N ALA A 33 -1.39 -11.88 22.72
CA ALA A 33 -2.28 -12.45 21.71
C ALA A 33 -1.55 -12.70 20.38
N MET A 34 -0.65 -11.78 19.99
CA MET A 34 0.19 -11.91 18.81
C MET A 34 1.18 -13.08 18.92
N ASP A 35 1.78 -13.32 20.08
CA ASP A 35 2.67 -14.48 20.30
C ASP A 35 1.91 -15.81 20.09
N LEU A 36 0.65 -15.87 20.55
CA LEU A 36 -0.21 -17.03 20.32
C LEU A 36 -0.61 -17.17 18.85
N GLU A 37 -0.86 -16.07 18.16
CA GLU A 37 -1.12 -16.05 16.71
C GLU A 37 0.06 -16.61 15.93
N VAL A 38 1.29 -16.12 16.21
CA VAL A 38 2.53 -16.60 15.58
C VAL A 38 2.78 -18.09 15.89
N ALA A 39 2.40 -18.55 17.09
CA ALA A 39 2.47 -19.96 17.47
C ALA A 39 1.36 -20.83 16.85
N GLY A 40 0.49 -20.30 15.99
CA GLY A 40 -0.62 -21.02 15.37
C GLY A 40 -1.78 -21.34 16.33
N LYS A 41 -1.76 -20.81 17.56
CA LYS A 41 -2.77 -21.05 18.60
C LYS A 41 -3.94 -20.08 18.44
N TYR A 42 -4.56 -20.10 17.26
CA TYR A 42 -5.56 -19.13 16.83
C TYR A 42 -6.76 -19.00 17.80
N GLN A 43 -7.31 -20.10 18.31
CA GLN A 43 -8.42 -20.03 19.26
C GLN A 43 -8.04 -19.33 20.57
N ALA A 44 -6.83 -19.57 21.08
CA ALA A 44 -6.33 -18.94 22.29
C ALA A 44 -6.01 -17.45 22.05
N ALA A 45 -5.44 -17.12 20.89
CA ALA A 45 -5.23 -15.73 20.48
C ALA A 45 -6.56 -14.97 20.40
N ALA A 46 -7.59 -15.55 19.77
CA ALA A 46 -8.93 -14.97 19.71
C ALA A 46 -9.51 -14.68 21.10
N ALA A 47 -9.35 -15.60 22.05
CA ALA A 47 -9.81 -15.41 23.42
C ALA A 47 -9.14 -14.21 24.10
N LEU A 48 -7.89 -13.89 23.76
CA LEU A 48 -7.19 -12.70 24.26
C LEU A 48 -7.56 -11.41 23.51
N TYR A 49 -7.83 -11.46 22.20
CA TYR A 49 -8.21 -10.27 21.43
C TYR A 49 -9.61 -9.75 21.76
N ARG A 50 -10.60 -10.64 21.94
CA ARG A 50 -11.99 -10.24 22.21
C ARG A 50 -12.18 -9.23 23.34
N PRO A 51 -11.64 -9.43 24.57
CA PRO A 51 -11.82 -8.47 25.65
C PRO A 51 -11.17 -7.11 25.36
N LEU A 52 -10.11 -7.09 24.55
CA LEU A 52 -9.40 -5.87 24.17
C LEU A 52 -10.20 -4.96 23.23
N LEU A 53 -11.25 -5.47 22.58
CA LEU A 53 -12.18 -4.64 21.77
C LEU A 53 -12.89 -3.56 22.60
N ARG A 54 -12.96 -3.70 23.93
CA ARG A 54 -13.59 -2.73 24.83
C ARG A 54 -12.61 -1.74 25.46
N THR A 55 -11.42 -1.62 24.88
CA THR A 55 -10.31 -0.83 25.43
C THR A 55 -9.77 0.17 24.41
N ALA A 56 -8.84 1.02 24.83
CA ALA A 56 -8.19 1.98 23.93
C ALA A 56 -7.39 1.33 22.78
N VAL A 57 -7.09 0.03 22.85
CA VAL A 57 -6.37 -0.71 21.80
C VAL A 57 -7.31 -1.48 20.86
N ALA A 58 -8.62 -1.15 20.82
CA ALA A 58 -9.62 -1.85 20.03
C ALA A 58 -9.26 -1.97 18.53
N ALA A 59 -8.68 -0.93 17.93
CA ALA A 59 -8.21 -0.95 16.54
C ALA A 59 -7.12 -2.02 16.28
N ASN A 60 -6.16 -2.17 17.20
CA ASN A 60 -5.14 -3.22 17.07
C ASN A 60 -5.73 -4.61 17.33
N ALA A 61 -6.63 -4.71 18.31
CA ALA A 61 -7.27 -5.96 18.67
C ALA A 61 -8.18 -6.50 17.55
N ILE A 62 -8.93 -5.64 16.86
CA ILE A 62 -9.80 -6.08 15.76
C ILE A 62 -9.00 -6.53 14.53
N LEU A 63 -7.86 -5.90 14.24
CA LEU A 63 -6.95 -6.36 13.16
C LEU A 63 -6.33 -7.72 13.48
N GLY A 64 -5.95 -7.96 14.75
CA GLY A 64 -5.52 -9.28 15.21
C GLY A 64 -6.64 -10.31 15.08
N LEU A 65 -7.84 -9.96 15.52
CA LEU A 65 -9.01 -10.84 15.45
C LEU A 65 -9.40 -11.18 14.01
N GLU A 66 -9.30 -10.22 13.08
CA GLU A 66 -9.54 -10.43 11.65
C GLU A 66 -8.65 -11.55 11.10
N ARG A 67 -7.33 -11.46 11.33
CA ARG A 67 -6.37 -12.48 10.87
C ARG A 67 -6.64 -13.84 11.50
N VAL A 68 -6.84 -13.87 12.82
CA VAL A 68 -7.11 -15.11 13.57
C VAL A 68 -8.41 -15.77 13.13
N TYR A 69 -9.48 -15.00 12.92
CA TYR A 69 -10.77 -15.53 12.47
C TYR A 69 -10.73 -15.99 11.02
N ALA A 70 -9.94 -15.35 10.15
CA ALA A 70 -9.71 -15.87 8.81
C ALA A 70 -9.10 -17.28 8.84
N GLN A 71 -8.11 -17.54 9.72
CA GLN A 71 -7.51 -18.87 9.87
C GLN A 71 -8.46 -19.91 10.44
N LEU A 72 -9.42 -19.48 11.28
CA LEU A 72 -10.42 -20.36 11.88
C LEU A 72 -11.68 -20.54 11.01
N GLY A 73 -11.82 -19.80 9.91
CA GLY A 73 -13.05 -19.76 9.11
C GLY A 73 -14.22 -19.07 9.81
N TRP A 74 -13.95 -18.16 10.76
CA TRP A 74 -14.94 -17.46 11.59
C TRP A 74 -15.09 -15.97 11.23
N THR A 75 -14.84 -15.60 9.98
CA THR A 75 -14.87 -14.19 9.53
C THR A 75 -16.23 -13.52 9.77
N ASP A 76 -17.34 -14.27 9.71
CA ASP A 76 -18.69 -13.80 10.02
C ASP A 76 -18.84 -13.27 11.45
N SER A 77 -18.10 -13.87 12.39
CA SER A 77 -18.10 -13.53 13.81
C SER A 77 -17.46 -12.16 14.11
N LEU A 78 -16.84 -11.52 13.11
CA LEU A 78 -16.35 -10.13 13.23
C LEU A 78 -17.48 -9.10 13.11
N LEU A 79 -18.56 -9.42 12.41
CA LEU A 79 -19.53 -8.41 11.95
C LEU A 79 -20.27 -7.74 13.11
N ALA A 80 -20.81 -8.51 14.05
CA ALA A 80 -21.53 -7.93 15.19
C ALA A 80 -20.64 -7.04 16.10
N PRO A 81 -19.41 -7.47 16.48
CA PRO A 81 -18.48 -6.58 17.17
C PRO A 81 -18.13 -5.31 16.37
N LEU A 82 -17.94 -5.43 15.05
CA LEU A 82 -17.65 -4.28 14.19
C LEU A 82 -18.80 -3.29 14.14
N ASP A 83 -20.05 -3.75 14.05
CA ASP A 83 -21.22 -2.88 14.05
C ASP A 83 -21.30 -2.06 15.34
N SER A 84 -21.02 -2.68 16.50
CA SER A 84 -20.91 -1.96 17.78
C SER A 84 -19.76 -0.94 17.81
N LEU A 85 -18.56 -1.35 17.37
CA LEU A 85 -17.39 -0.47 17.34
C LEU A 85 -17.57 0.73 16.42
N ILE A 86 -18.20 0.54 15.26
CA ILE A 86 -18.51 1.62 14.30
C ILE A 86 -19.59 2.55 14.87
N ALA A 87 -20.59 2.01 15.59
CA ALA A 87 -21.59 2.84 16.25
C ALA A 87 -20.97 3.73 17.34
N GLU A 88 -20.02 3.20 18.12
CA GLU A 88 -19.33 3.94 19.17
C GLU A 88 -18.30 4.93 18.62
N SER A 89 -17.58 4.55 17.57
CA SER A 89 -16.48 5.31 16.96
C SER A 89 -16.60 5.35 15.44
N PRO A 90 -17.59 6.10 14.89
CA PRO A 90 -17.92 6.07 13.46
C PRO A 90 -16.83 6.64 12.55
N ARG A 91 -15.86 7.38 13.12
CA ARG A 91 -14.75 7.98 12.39
C ARG A 91 -13.46 7.17 12.42
N GLU A 92 -13.43 6.03 13.12
CA GLU A 92 -12.27 5.15 13.17
C GLU A 92 -12.14 4.36 11.85
N PRO A 93 -11.16 4.67 10.96
CA PRO A 93 -11.10 4.07 9.63
C PRO A 93 -10.82 2.56 9.67
N VAL A 94 -10.10 2.08 10.68
CA VAL A 94 -9.76 0.65 10.80
C VAL A 94 -11.01 -0.22 10.89
N PHE A 95 -12.06 0.24 11.59
CA PHE A 95 -13.28 -0.56 11.73
C PHE A 95 -14.03 -0.71 10.41
N HIS A 96 -14.18 0.38 9.64
CA HIS A 96 -14.81 0.31 8.33
C HIS A 96 -14.00 -0.53 7.34
N SER A 97 -12.68 -0.37 7.36
CA SER A 97 -11.73 -1.15 6.56
C SER A 97 -11.92 -2.67 6.79
N VAL A 98 -11.88 -3.11 8.04
CA VAL A 98 -12.11 -4.52 8.42
C VAL A 98 -13.53 -4.97 8.04
N GLN A 99 -14.55 -4.14 8.23
CA GLN A 99 -15.95 -4.49 7.90
C GLN A 99 -16.12 -4.74 6.39
N VAL A 100 -15.59 -3.87 5.53
CA VAL A 100 -15.65 -4.04 4.07
C VAL A 100 -14.87 -5.29 3.64
N ARG A 101 -13.67 -5.54 4.22
CA ARG A 101 -12.91 -6.76 3.96
C ARG A 101 -13.66 -8.02 4.39
N ALA A 102 -14.27 -8.03 5.58
CA ALA A 102 -15.03 -9.16 6.09
C ALA A 102 -16.23 -9.49 5.18
N TYR A 103 -17.04 -8.50 4.81
CA TYR A 103 -18.15 -8.73 3.85
C TYR A 103 -17.65 -9.22 2.49
N THR A 104 -16.51 -8.69 2.04
CA THR A 104 -15.88 -9.16 0.80
C THR A 104 -15.43 -10.61 0.94
N MET A 105 -14.69 -11.00 1.97
CA MET A 105 -14.25 -12.39 2.16
C MET A 105 -15.43 -13.38 2.22
N LEU A 106 -16.54 -12.98 2.83
CA LEU A 106 -17.79 -13.76 2.90
C LEU A 106 -18.60 -13.75 1.59
N SER A 107 -18.12 -13.07 0.54
CA SER A 107 -18.79 -12.91 -0.76
C SER A 107 -20.19 -12.29 -0.65
N ARG A 108 -20.38 -11.43 0.36
CA ARG A 108 -21.60 -10.66 0.60
C ARG A 108 -21.51 -9.29 -0.08
N ASP A 109 -21.46 -9.30 -1.41
CA ASP A 109 -21.14 -8.11 -2.22
C ASP A 109 -22.08 -6.91 -1.97
N ALA A 110 -23.38 -7.15 -1.78
CA ALA A 110 -24.35 -6.10 -1.49
C ALA A 110 -24.13 -5.46 -0.12
N ASP A 111 -23.72 -6.25 0.88
CA ASP A 111 -23.35 -5.76 2.21
C ASP A 111 -22.04 -4.99 2.16
N ALA A 112 -21.03 -5.51 1.44
CA ALA A 112 -19.76 -4.82 1.24
C ALA A 112 -19.97 -3.44 0.60
N ARG A 113 -20.87 -3.35 -0.39
CA ARG A 113 -21.23 -2.07 -1.00
C ARG A 113 -21.89 -1.11 -0.02
N ARG A 114 -22.86 -1.59 0.78
CA ARG A 114 -23.51 -0.76 1.81
C ARG A 114 -22.52 -0.27 2.88
N ALA A 115 -21.59 -1.12 3.30
CA ALA A 115 -20.53 -0.77 4.24
C ALA A 115 -19.60 0.30 3.65
N PHE A 116 -19.20 0.17 2.39
CA PHE A 116 -18.46 1.21 1.66
C PHE A 116 -19.22 2.54 1.58
N ASP A 117 -20.51 2.51 1.24
CA ASP A 117 -21.35 3.71 1.17
C ASP A 117 -21.57 4.35 2.57
N ALA A 118 -21.55 3.56 3.64
CA ALA A 118 -21.57 4.06 5.02
C ALA A 118 -20.23 4.70 5.40
N TRP A 119 -19.11 4.06 5.04
CA TRP A 119 -17.77 4.56 5.31
C TRP A 119 -17.50 5.91 4.64
N THR A 120 -17.84 6.04 3.36
CA THR A 120 -17.69 7.31 2.61
C THR A 120 -18.52 8.45 3.20
N ARG A 121 -19.70 8.16 3.77
CA ARG A 121 -20.52 9.15 4.49
C ARG A 121 -19.93 9.53 5.85
N ALA A 122 -19.32 8.59 6.56
CA ALA A 122 -18.70 8.85 7.85
C ALA A 122 -17.41 9.69 7.75
N LEU A 123 -16.66 9.49 6.67
CA LEU A 123 -15.37 10.12 6.39
C LEU A 123 -15.35 10.79 5.01
N PRO A 124 -16.17 11.84 4.79
CA PRO A 124 -16.25 12.51 3.50
C PRO A 124 -14.91 13.17 3.14
N GLY A 125 -14.57 13.19 1.85
CA GLY A 125 -13.34 13.81 1.35
C GLY A 125 -12.06 12.96 1.52
N THR A 126 -12.16 11.75 2.08
CA THR A 126 -11.02 10.85 2.19
C THR A 126 -10.94 9.87 1.03
N ALA A 127 -9.73 9.60 0.53
CA ALA A 127 -9.50 8.64 -0.55
C ALA A 127 -9.49 7.17 -0.06
N SER A 128 -9.32 6.93 1.24
CA SER A 128 -9.13 5.60 1.82
C SER A 128 -10.27 4.60 1.50
N PRO A 129 -11.57 4.96 1.64
CA PRO A 129 -12.65 4.03 1.31
C PRO A 129 -12.62 3.58 -0.16
N TYR A 130 -12.36 4.53 -1.06
CA TYR A 130 -12.30 4.27 -2.50
C TYR A 130 -11.10 3.41 -2.87
N ARG A 131 -9.94 3.72 -2.29
CA ARG A 131 -8.69 2.97 -2.52
C ARG A 131 -8.83 1.52 -2.07
N GLU A 132 -9.32 1.31 -0.86
CA GLU A 132 -9.43 -0.03 -0.31
C GLU A 132 -10.51 -0.86 -1.00
N TYR A 133 -11.69 -0.29 -1.24
CA TYR A 133 -12.75 -1.04 -1.90
C TYR A 133 -12.42 -1.36 -3.37
N SER A 134 -11.79 -0.43 -4.10
CA SER A 134 -11.32 -0.72 -5.46
C SER A 134 -10.22 -1.78 -5.48
N GLN A 135 -9.28 -1.75 -4.53
CA GLN A 135 -8.25 -2.80 -4.38
C GLN A 135 -8.88 -4.18 -4.16
N LEU A 136 -9.88 -4.29 -3.28
CA LEU A 136 -10.59 -5.54 -3.03
C LEU A 136 -11.31 -6.03 -4.29
N LEU A 137 -11.96 -5.15 -5.03
CA LEU A 137 -12.62 -5.51 -6.30
C LEU A 137 -11.62 -6.02 -7.35
N ILE A 138 -10.44 -5.41 -7.45
CA ILE A 138 -9.36 -5.87 -8.34
C ILE A 138 -8.90 -7.28 -7.95
N GLN A 139 -8.65 -7.52 -6.66
CA GLN A 139 -8.22 -8.84 -6.15
C GLN A 139 -9.23 -9.95 -6.43
N ARG A 140 -10.52 -9.62 -6.59
CA ARG A 140 -11.57 -10.57 -6.95
C ARG A 140 -11.81 -10.71 -8.46
N GLY A 141 -10.93 -10.14 -9.29
CA GLY A 141 -11.11 -10.17 -10.74
C GLY A 141 -12.29 -9.33 -11.23
N ARG A 142 -12.64 -8.25 -10.52
CA ARG A 142 -13.71 -7.31 -10.90
C ARG A 142 -13.18 -5.91 -11.23
N PRO A 143 -12.26 -5.77 -12.20
CA PRO A 143 -11.63 -4.48 -12.49
C PRO A 143 -12.63 -3.43 -12.98
N ALA A 144 -13.62 -3.79 -13.81
CA ALA A 144 -14.65 -2.84 -14.26
C ALA A 144 -15.46 -2.21 -13.10
N ALA A 145 -15.73 -3.00 -12.04
CA ALA A 145 -16.39 -2.48 -10.85
C ALA A 145 -15.44 -1.55 -10.06
N ALA A 146 -14.16 -1.92 -9.95
CA ALA A 146 -13.14 -1.09 -9.32
C ALA A 146 -12.99 0.26 -10.04
N ASP A 147 -12.97 0.26 -11.38
CA ASP A 147 -12.90 1.47 -12.20
C ASP A 147 -14.09 2.40 -11.94
N SER A 148 -15.29 1.84 -11.82
CA SER A 148 -16.50 2.62 -11.49
C SER A 148 -16.37 3.31 -10.12
N ILE A 149 -15.77 2.64 -9.13
CA ILE A 149 -15.51 3.22 -7.80
C ILE A 149 -14.44 4.32 -7.87
N ILE A 150 -13.42 4.16 -8.71
CA ILE A 150 -12.36 5.16 -8.90
C ILE A 150 -12.91 6.41 -9.60
N GLN A 151 -13.76 6.24 -10.62
CA GLN A 151 -14.45 7.36 -11.27
C GLN A 151 -15.36 8.12 -10.29
N LEU A 152 -16.13 7.38 -9.47
CA LEU A 152 -16.93 7.96 -8.39
C LEU A 152 -16.05 8.77 -7.43
N ALA A 153 -14.88 8.26 -7.06
CA ALA A 153 -13.94 8.98 -6.22
C ALA A 153 -13.47 10.29 -6.88
N GLY A 154 -13.16 10.27 -8.18
CA GLY A 154 -12.81 11.47 -8.94
C GLY A 154 -13.90 12.54 -8.89
N HIS A 155 -15.17 12.15 -9.01
CA HIS A 155 -16.30 13.06 -8.89
C HIS A 155 -16.49 13.61 -7.47
N MET A 156 -16.29 12.78 -6.45
CA MET A 156 -16.52 13.16 -5.05
C MET A 156 -15.36 13.92 -4.40
N LEU A 157 -14.11 13.62 -4.82
CA LEU A 157 -12.88 14.19 -4.26
C LEU A 157 -12.28 15.29 -5.15
N GLY A 158 -12.75 15.42 -6.40
CA GLY A 158 -12.21 16.35 -7.39
C GLY A 158 -10.87 15.93 -7.99
N THR A 159 -10.33 14.77 -7.60
CA THR A 159 -9.06 14.24 -8.10
C THR A 159 -8.98 12.72 -7.92
N THR A 160 -8.20 12.06 -8.78
CA THR A 160 -7.86 10.64 -8.69
C THR A 160 -6.37 10.42 -8.38
N SER A 161 -5.62 11.46 -8.03
CA SER A 161 -4.17 11.34 -7.77
C SER A 161 -3.83 10.29 -6.70
N GLY A 162 -4.62 10.19 -5.64
CA GLY A 162 -4.46 9.17 -4.60
C GLY A 162 -4.89 7.75 -5.00
N LEU A 163 -5.34 7.53 -6.24
CA LEU A 163 -5.90 6.26 -6.73
C LEU A 163 -5.23 5.77 -8.02
N GLN A 164 -4.09 6.38 -8.41
CA GLN A 164 -3.41 6.08 -9.68
C GLN A 164 -2.98 4.60 -9.76
N LEU A 165 -2.51 4.01 -8.66
CA LEU A 165 -2.17 2.58 -8.62
C LEU A 165 -3.39 1.69 -8.94
N GLN A 166 -4.52 1.91 -8.25
CA GLN A 166 -5.73 1.12 -8.48
C GLN A 166 -6.29 1.34 -9.89
N LEU A 167 -6.21 2.57 -10.41
CA LEU A 167 -6.60 2.89 -11.78
C LEU A 167 -5.73 2.12 -12.78
N ALA A 168 -4.42 2.14 -12.60
CA ALA A 168 -3.48 1.48 -13.48
C ALA A 168 -3.70 -0.04 -13.54
N LEU A 169 -3.82 -0.68 -12.36
CA LEU A 169 -4.10 -2.12 -12.24
C LEU A 169 -5.45 -2.50 -12.86
N SER A 170 -6.49 -1.71 -12.59
CA SER A 170 -7.82 -1.94 -13.15
C SER A 170 -7.83 -1.84 -14.68
N ARG A 171 -7.20 -0.80 -15.24
CA ARG A 171 -7.11 -0.58 -16.69
C ARG A 171 -6.29 -1.67 -17.39
N ALA A 172 -5.17 -2.12 -16.80
CA ALA A 172 -4.39 -3.24 -17.33
C ALA A 172 -5.22 -4.53 -17.39
N ALA A 173 -5.95 -4.85 -16.31
CA ALA A 173 -6.82 -6.02 -16.27
C ALA A 173 -7.99 -5.97 -17.28
N MET A 174 -8.35 -4.78 -17.76
CA MET A 174 -9.34 -4.58 -18.84
C MET A 174 -8.72 -4.47 -20.23
N GLY A 175 -7.41 -4.68 -20.38
CA GLY A 175 -6.70 -4.54 -21.66
C GLY A 175 -6.56 -3.09 -22.17
N GLN A 176 -6.77 -2.11 -21.29
CA GLN A 176 -6.71 -0.68 -21.61
C GLN A 176 -5.30 -0.15 -21.35
N TRP A 177 -4.35 -0.62 -22.15
CA TRP A 177 -2.91 -0.45 -21.93
C TRP A 177 -2.45 1.01 -21.89
N GLU A 178 -2.97 1.86 -22.76
CA GLU A 178 -2.62 3.29 -22.79
C GLU A 178 -3.06 4.01 -21.51
N ALA A 179 -4.31 3.80 -21.11
CA ALA A 179 -4.85 4.37 -19.87
C ALA A 179 -4.12 3.83 -18.64
N SER A 180 -3.78 2.54 -18.64
CA SER A 180 -2.99 1.91 -17.59
C SER A 180 -1.59 2.52 -17.49
N ALA A 181 -0.87 2.65 -18.60
CA ALA A 181 0.46 3.25 -18.65
C ALA A 181 0.47 4.69 -18.14
N THR A 182 -0.55 5.48 -18.50
CA THR A 182 -0.70 6.87 -18.01
C THR A 182 -0.89 6.90 -16.50
N ALA A 183 -1.74 6.01 -15.97
CA ALA A 183 -1.98 5.91 -14.54
C ALA A 183 -0.74 5.39 -13.77
N TRP A 184 -0.02 4.42 -14.33
CA TRP A 184 1.24 3.93 -13.76
C TRP A 184 2.29 5.00 -13.66
N ARG A 185 2.46 5.80 -14.71
CA ARG A 185 3.36 6.95 -14.68
C ARG A 185 2.96 7.94 -13.57
N GLY A 186 1.68 8.20 -13.40
CA GLY A 186 1.16 9.01 -12.28
C GLY A 186 1.45 8.41 -10.90
N ALA A 187 1.37 7.08 -10.76
CA ALA A 187 1.69 6.38 -9.52
C ALA A 187 3.19 6.40 -9.21
N LEU A 188 4.06 6.25 -10.22
CA LEU A 188 5.52 6.25 -10.07
C LEU A 188 6.07 7.61 -9.63
N LEU A 189 5.42 8.71 -10.02
CA LEU A 189 5.77 10.04 -9.50
C LEU A 189 5.57 10.16 -7.98
N ALA A 190 4.63 9.41 -7.40
CA ALA A 190 4.37 9.41 -5.96
C ALA A 190 5.17 8.33 -5.23
N SER A 191 5.42 7.19 -5.89
CA SER A 191 6.10 6.02 -5.36
C SER A 191 6.97 5.38 -6.45
N PRO A 192 8.21 5.86 -6.64
CA PRO A 192 9.14 5.33 -7.64
C PRO A 192 9.45 3.83 -7.48
N GLU A 193 9.30 3.30 -6.26
CA GLU A 193 9.47 1.89 -5.90
C GLU A 193 8.44 0.93 -6.53
N LEU A 194 7.43 1.46 -7.22
CA LEU A 194 6.42 0.66 -7.92
C LEU A 194 6.85 0.27 -9.35
N ASP A 195 8.09 0.54 -9.75
CA ASP A 195 8.61 0.32 -11.10
C ASP A 195 8.46 -1.14 -11.56
N GLU A 196 8.80 -2.09 -10.68
CA GLU A 196 8.63 -3.52 -10.97
C GLU A 196 7.15 -3.93 -11.08
N ALA A 197 6.28 -3.36 -10.24
CA ALA A 197 4.84 -3.63 -10.29
C ALA A 197 4.21 -3.08 -11.59
N ALA A 198 4.64 -1.90 -12.02
CA ALA A 198 4.25 -1.32 -13.30
C ALA A 198 4.68 -2.25 -14.44
N ALA A 199 5.95 -2.67 -14.46
CA ALA A 199 6.47 -3.56 -15.48
C ALA A 199 5.73 -4.91 -15.52
N TYR A 200 5.50 -5.53 -14.37
CA TYR A 200 4.75 -6.78 -14.28
C TYR A 200 3.34 -6.67 -14.85
N SER A 201 2.60 -5.62 -14.48
CA SER A 201 1.21 -5.46 -14.91
C SER A 201 1.04 -5.09 -16.39
N LEU A 202 2.04 -4.42 -16.98
CA LEU A 202 2.05 -4.00 -18.38
C LEU A 202 2.77 -5.00 -19.30
N ALA A 203 3.49 -5.98 -18.75
CA ALA A 203 4.17 -7.01 -19.53
C ALA A 203 3.28 -7.72 -20.57
N PRO A 204 1.99 -8.04 -20.29
CA PRO A 204 1.10 -8.67 -21.26
C PRO A 204 0.65 -7.77 -22.41
N ALA A 205 1.07 -6.49 -22.46
CA ALA A 205 0.65 -5.58 -23.51
C ALA A 205 1.04 -6.11 -24.91
N PRO A 206 0.09 -6.15 -25.87
CA PRO A 206 0.36 -6.59 -27.23
C PRO A 206 1.28 -5.59 -27.93
N GLU A 207 1.98 -6.03 -28.96
CA GLU A 207 2.94 -5.21 -29.73
C GLU A 207 2.35 -3.88 -30.19
N THR A 208 1.07 -3.87 -30.60
CA THR A 208 0.33 -2.68 -31.02
C THR A 208 0.22 -1.60 -29.94
N ALA A 209 0.28 -1.98 -28.65
CA ALA A 209 0.22 -1.07 -27.53
C ALA A 209 1.61 -0.66 -27.00
N ARG A 210 2.64 -1.48 -27.22
CA ARG A 210 4.00 -1.26 -26.66
C ARG A 210 4.59 0.09 -27.07
N GLN A 211 4.37 0.52 -28.31
CA GLN A 211 4.85 1.83 -28.77
C GLN A 211 4.21 3.00 -28.00
N THR A 212 2.91 2.92 -27.73
CA THR A 212 2.20 3.93 -26.93
C THR A 212 2.67 3.92 -25.49
N VAL A 213 2.86 2.73 -24.89
CA VAL A 213 3.41 2.60 -23.54
C VAL A 213 4.80 3.25 -23.46
N ARG A 214 5.71 2.95 -24.40
CA ARG A 214 7.02 3.63 -24.50
C ARG A 214 6.87 5.15 -24.50
N ALA A 215 6.05 5.68 -25.41
CA ALA A 215 5.86 7.12 -25.53
C ALA A 215 5.41 7.78 -24.21
N ILE A 216 4.48 7.14 -23.49
CA ILE A 216 4.00 7.61 -22.19
C ILE A 216 5.14 7.64 -21.16
N PHE A 217 5.92 6.56 -21.03
CA PHE A 217 7.00 6.49 -20.04
C PHE A 217 8.21 7.37 -20.42
N PHE A 218 8.41 7.66 -21.72
CA PHE A 218 9.42 8.62 -22.19
C PHE A 218 9.01 10.09 -22.04
N SER A 219 7.71 10.36 -21.87
CA SER A 219 7.17 11.72 -21.87
C SER A 219 7.82 12.61 -20.80
N PRO A 220 7.92 13.94 -21.00
CA PRO A 220 8.32 14.86 -19.95
C PRO A 220 7.27 14.98 -18.81
N PRO A 221 7.67 15.36 -17.58
CA PRO A 221 9.05 15.52 -17.12
C PRO A 221 9.78 14.16 -17.06
N VAL A 222 11.11 14.16 -17.17
CA VAL A 222 11.87 12.91 -17.01
C VAL A 222 11.70 12.41 -15.58
N ASP A 223 11.31 11.15 -15.43
CA ASP A 223 11.05 10.49 -14.16
C ASP A 223 11.82 9.17 -14.11
N VAL A 224 12.67 8.99 -13.08
CA VAL A 224 13.55 7.83 -12.96
C VAL A 224 12.72 6.56 -12.76
N GLY A 225 11.64 6.61 -11.96
CA GLY A 225 10.73 5.48 -11.74
C GLY A 225 10.10 4.98 -13.04
N ALA A 226 9.60 5.90 -13.88
CA ALA A 226 9.10 5.59 -15.20
C ALA A 226 10.19 4.98 -16.10
N ARG A 227 11.41 5.53 -16.11
CA ARG A 227 12.49 4.95 -16.94
C ARG A 227 12.92 3.56 -16.46
N ARG A 228 12.94 3.30 -15.15
CA ARG A 228 13.19 1.95 -14.58
C ARG A 228 12.11 0.96 -14.97
N ALA A 229 10.83 1.34 -14.83
CA ALA A 229 9.70 0.51 -15.22
C ALA A 229 9.75 0.18 -16.72
N LEU A 230 10.05 1.18 -17.56
CA LEU A 230 10.20 0.97 -18.99
C LEU A 230 11.39 0.05 -19.32
N ALA A 231 12.53 0.23 -18.65
CA ALA A 231 13.68 -0.64 -18.85
C ALA A 231 13.36 -2.10 -18.53
N ALA A 232 12.67 -2.36 -17.42
CA ALA A 232 12.21 -3.69 -17.06
C ALA A 232 11.19 -4.27 -18.08
N LEU A 233 10.30 -3.43 -18.61
CA LEU A 233 9.35 -3.84 -19.66
C LEU A 233 10.07 -4.25 -20.95
N GLU A 234 11.02 -3.45 -21.44
CA GLU A 234 11.76 -3.78 -22.66
C GLU A 234 12.52 -5.09 -22.52
N THR A 235 13.19 -5.31 -21.38
CA THR A 235 13.84 -6.60 -21.08
C THR A 235 12.81 -7.74 -21.10
N GLY A 236 11.66 -7.57 -20.43
CA GLY A 236 10.58 -8.58 -20.41
C GLY A 236 9.93 -8.82 -21.78
N TRP A 237 9.98 -7.85 -22.69
CA TRP A 237 9.53 -7.97 -24.07
C TRP A 237 10.59 -8.55 -25.02
N GLY A 238 11.79 -8.86 -24.51
CA GLY A 238 12.87 -9.47 -25.28
C GLY A 238 13.85 -8.47 -25.90
N SER A 239 13.84 -7.21 -25.49
CA SER A 239 14.75 -6.15 -25.96
C SER A 239 15.57 -5.51 -24.81
N PRO A 240 16.52 -6.22 -24.17
CA PRO A 240 17.35 -5.64 -23.11
C PRO A 240 18.12 -4.38 -23.55
N ALA A 241 18.52 -4.29 -24.82
CA ALA A 241 19.20 -3.13 -25.38
C ALA A 241 18.31 -1.87 -25.39
N ASP A 242 17.02 -2.01 -25.70
CA ASP A 242 16.04 -0.91 -25.62
C ASP A 242 15.80 -0.53 -24.15
N GLY A 243 15.89 -1.51 -23.24
CA GLY A 243 15.83 -1.27 -21.81
C GLY A 243 16.97 -0.39 -21.32
N TRP A 244 18.19 -0.64 -21.77
CA TRP A 244 19.33 0.25 -21.50
C TRP A 244 19.14 1.63 -22.14
N ALA A 245 18.64 1.69 -23.37
CA ALA A 245 18.38 2.95 -24.06
C ALA A 245 17.38 3.85 -23.31
N ALA A 246 16.43 3.27 -22.57
CA ALA A 246 15.49 4.02 -21.73
C ALA A 246 16.16 4.75 -20.56
N LEU A 247 17.28 4.22 -20.05
CA LEU A 247 17.98 4.69 -18.85
C LEU A 247 19.21 5.55 -19.14
N ARG A 248 19.94 5.28 -20.23
CA ARG A 248 21.28 5.86 -20.46
C ARG A 248 21.33 7.39 -20.50
N ASP A 249 20.22 8.01 -20.89
CA ASP A 249 20.09 9.46 -21.09
C ASP A 249 19.45 10.16 -19.86
N LEU A 250 19.29 9.44 -18.74
CA LEU A 250 18.86 10.02 -17.48
C LEU A 250 19.88 11.08 -16.98
N PRO A 251 19.42 12.14 -16.29
CA PRO A 251 20.33 13.12 -15.71
C PRO A 251 21.27 12.44 -14.71
N PRO A 252 22.56 12.81 -14.67
CA PRO A 252 23.51 12.16 -13.78
C PRO A 252 23.30 12.65 -12.33
N ASP A 253 22.49 11.90 -11.58
CA ASP A 253 22.20 12.07 -10.16
C ASP A 253 22.22 10.72 -9.42
N SER A 254 22.03 10.75 -8.10
CA SER A 254 22.10 9.55 -7.26
C SER A 254 21.08 8.49 -7.63
N GLU A 255 19.88 8.90 -8.04
CA GLU A 255 18.78 7.99 -8.39
C GLU A 255 19.06 7.31 -9.73
N SER A 256 19.58 8.06 -10.69
CA SER A 256 19.93 7.56 -12.02
C SER A 256 21.14 6.62 -11.95
N VAL A 257 22.13 6.91 -11.11
CA VAL A 257 23.25 5.98 -10.86
C VAL A 257 22.79 4.70 -10.18
N ALA A 258 21.86 4.79 -9.23
CA ALA A 258 21.25 3.60 -8.65
C ALA A 258 20.52 2.77 -9.73
N ALA A 259 19.76 3.42 -10.62
CA ALA A 259 19.08 2.76 -11.73
C ALA A 259 20.07 2.09 -12.71
N TRP A 260 21.16 2.75 -13.09
CA TRP A 260 22.20 2.16 -13.96
C TRP A 260 22.91 0.98 -13.29
N THR A 261 23.21 1.08 -12.00
CA THR A 261 23.87 0.01 -11.23
C THR A 261 22.96 -1.21 -11.07
N ASP A 262 21.67 -0.98 -10.79
CA ASP A 262 20.67 -2.05 -10.70
C ASP A 262 20.47 -2.73 -12.05
N PHE A 263 20.44 -1.97 -13.14
CA PHE A 263 20.38 -2.52 -14.50
C PHE A 263 21.62 -3.37 -14.81
N ALA A 264 22.82 -2.88 -14.49
CA ALA A 264 24.06 -3.63 -14.69
C ALA A 264 24.04 -4.98 -13.97
N ARG A 265 23.63 -5.00 -12.70
CA ARG A 265 23.56 -6.23 -11.89
C ARG A 265 22.60 -7.27 -12.50
N ARG A 266 21.48 -6.82 -13.06
CA ARG A 266 20.54 -7.70 -13.77
C ARG A 266 21.16 -8.24 -15.06
N ALA A 267 21.77 -7.37 -15.87
CA ALA A 267 22.45 -7.77 -17.08
C ALA A 267 23.60 -8.76 -16.82
N GLU A 268 24.36 -8.62 -15.73
CA GLU A 268 25.37 -9.61 -15.30
C GLU A 268 24.74 -10.95 -14.94
N SER A 269 23.61 -10.93 -14.21
CA SER A 269 22.86 -12.15 -13.87
C SER A 269 22.31 -12.86 -15.10
N ASP A 270 22.01 -12.12 -16.16
CA ASP A 270 21.52 -12.63 -17.44
C ASP A 270 22.67 -12.91 -18.45
N GLU A 271 23.93 -12.82 -18.02
CA GLU A 271 25.15 -12.99 -18.83
C GLU A 271 25.31 -12.00 -20.00
N ASP A 272 24.56 -10.90 -19.99
CA ASP A 272 24.63 -9.78 -20.93
C ASP A 272 25.76 -8.80 -20.57
N TRP A 273 27.00 -9.30 -20.57
CA TRP A 273 28.20 -8.57 -20.13
C TRP A 273 28.45 -7.24 -20.85
N ALA A 274 28.01 -7.12 -22.11
CA ALA A 274 28.15 -5.88 -22.87
C ALA A 274 27.27 -4.76 -22.30
N LEU A 275 26.01 -5.06 -22.00
CA LEU A 275 25.07 -4.10 -21.42
C LEU A 275 25.43 -3.78 -19.97
N ALA A 276 25.88 -4.79 -19.21
CA ALA A 276 26.40 -4.58 -17.86
C ALA A 276 27.56 -3.58 -17.84
N ARG A 277 28.55 -3.78 -18.71
CA ARG A 277 29.70 -2.88 -18.85
C ARG A 277 29.27 -1.45 -19.19
N ASP A 278 28.38 -1.28 -20.17
CA ASP A 278 27.95 0.05 -20.62
C ASP A 278 27.22 0.81 -19.51
N ALA A 279 26.40 0.12 -18.72
CA ALA A 279 25.72 0.68 -17.55
C ALA A 279 26.67 1.04 -16.41
N LEU A 280 27.67 0.18 -16.11
CA LEU A 280 28.71 0.48 -15.12
C LEU A 280 29.58 1.66 -15.53
N ILE A 281 29.92 1.79 -16.82
CA ILE A 281 30.65 2.96 -17.33
C ILE A 281 29.85 4.25 -17.10
N ALA A 282 28.53 4.22 -17.32
CA ALA A 282 27.68 5.39 -17.05
C ALA A 282 27.69 5.76 -15.55
N ALA A 283 27.56 4.78 -14.66
CA ALA A 283 27.63 4.97 -13.21
C ALA A 283 28.98 5.55 -12.75
N LEU A 284 30.10 5.00 -13.24
CA LEU A 284 31.45 5.42 -12.89
C LEU A 284 31.80 6.84 -13.36
N ARG A 285 31.18 7.33 -14.44
CA ARG A 285 31.38 8.71 -14.92
C ARG A 285 30.88 9.76 -13.92
N TRP A 286 29.89 9.42 -13.10
CA TRP A 286 29.33 10.33 -12.09
C TRP A 286 30.01 10.21 -10.73
N HIS A 287 30.30 8.98 -10.29
CA HIS A 287 31.13 8.71 -9.12
C HIS A 287 32.43 8.03 -9.53
N PRO A 288 33.49 8.79 -9.87
CA PRO A 288 34.83 8.23 -10.05
C PRO A 288 35.42 7.88 -8.68
N THR A 289 34.93 6.82 -8.05
CA THR A 289 35.51 6.30 -6.81
C THR A 289 36.72 5.44 -7.16
N ARG A 290 37.90 5.85 -6.66
CA ARG A 290 39.23 5.22 -6.85
C ARG A 290 39.38 3.83 -6.20
N GLN A 291 38.43 2.92 -6.34
CA GLN A 291 38.47 1.62 -5.65
C GLN A 291 38.47 0.38 -6.56
N LEU A 292 38.67 0.56 -7.87
CA LEU A 292 38.91 -0.56 -8.79
C LEU A 292 40.08 -0.23 -9.75
N ALA A 293 41.22 0.14 -9.18
CA ALA A 293 42.53 0.15 -9.86
C ALA A 293 43.45 -0.86 -9.17
#